data_AF-A0A2W4ZJQ6-F1
#
_entry.id   AF-A0A2W4ZJQ6-F1
#
_cell.length_a   1.000
_cell.length_b   1.000
_cell.length_c   1.000
_cell.angle_alpha   90.00
_cell.angle_beta   90.00
_cell.angle_gamma   90.00
#
_symmetry.space_group_name_H-M   'P 1'
#
loop_
_entity.id
_entity.type
_entity.pdbx_description
1 polymer ?
#
loop_
_entity_poly.entity_id
_entity_poly.type
_entity_poly.pdbx_seq_one_letter_code
_entity_poly.pdbx_strand_id
1 'polypeptide(L)'
;MANLPRISAAHVFLFAAIIIYALAGTPTPDQPGTIEIIIGALLLLSVLCGGIARIADVGLGSGLFLKSVQIFFLCGLIVPTVTAVYFANDHMLILRDLAAFCFLGLPLFLAGTFSNRVRESNILIGLCVFAGLSFCIRTLMPVFNVWAPAGELLYLSNSPLAMFAGIALVCAGWSQLLLLRIRNVFIAALCFGG
;
A
#
# COMPACT_ATOMS: atom_id res chain seq x y z
N MET A 1 22.06 6.86 26.38
CA MET A 1 20.91 6.08 25.84
C MET A 1 20.35 6.85 24.66
N ALA A 2 20.54 6.36 23.43
CA ALA A 2 20.00 7.02 22.25
C ALA A 2 18.46 6.88 22.26
N ASN A 3 17.73 8.00 22.18
CA ASN A 3 16.28 7.98 22.03
C ASN A 3 15.95 7.34 20.68
N LEU A 4 15.49 6.09 20.70
CA LEU A 4 15.01 5.43 19.49
C LEU A 4 13.87 6.27 18.91
N PRO A 5 13.87 6.55 17.59
CA PRO A 5 12.78 7.29 16.97
C PRO A 5 11.48 6.53 17.18
N ARG A 6 10.51 7.18 17.83
CA ARG A 6 9.18 6.61 18.04
C ARG A 6 8.44 6.58 16.70
N ILE A 7 7.84 5.45 16.38
CA ILE A 7 6.94 5.29 15.24
C ILE A 7 5.74 6.24 15.47
N SER A 8 5.41 7.07 14.48
CA SER A 8 4.26 7.97 14.62
C SER A 8 2.93 7.22 14.53
N ALA A 9 1.88 7.76 15.15
CA ALA A 9 0.55 7.16 15.13
C ALA A 9 0.03 6.91 13.70
N ALA A 10 0.34 7.81 12.76
CA ALA A 10 -0.03 7.66 11.35
C ALA A 10 0.46 6.34 10.74
N HIS A 11 1.71 5.96 11.02
CA HIS A 11 2.29 4.69 10.55
C HIS A 11 1.57 3.50 11.17
N VAL A 12 1.27 3.55 12.48
CA VAL A 12 0.60 2.46 13.18
C VAL A 12 -0.77 2.17 12.56
N PHE A 13 -1.56 3.21 12.30
CA PHE A 13 -2.87 3.04 11.66
C PHE A 13 -2.76 2.51 10.23
N LEU A 14 -1.81 3.00 9.44
CA LEU A 14 -1.56 2.48 8.09
C LEU A 14 -1.17 1.00 8.12
N PHE A 15 -0.23 0.63 8.98
CA PHE A 15 0.27 -0.74 9.08
C PHE A 15 -0.83 -1.70 9.54
N ALA A 16 -1.64 -1.29 10.51
CA ALA A 16 -2.80 -2.04 10.94
C ALA A 16 -3.81 -2.24 9.79
N ALA A 17 -4.10 -1.18 9.03
CA ALA A 17 -5.00 -1.25 7.88
C ALA A 17 -4.51 -2.25 6.83
N ILE A 18 -3.21 -2.24 6.50
CA ILE A 18 -2.61 -3.17 5.53
C ILE A 18 -2.70 -4.61 6.02
N ILE A 19 -2.40 -4.87 7.30
CA ILE A 19 -2.48 -6.22 7.88
C ILE A 19 -3.91 -6.76 7.84
N ILE A 20 -4.89 -5.95 8.27
CA ILE A 20 -6.30 -6.35 8.27
C ILE A 20 -6.77 -6.59 6.83
N TYR A 21 -6.42 -5.69 5.90
CA TYR A 21 -6.76 -5.83 4.48
C TYR A 21 -6.17 -7.10 3.87
N ALA A 22 -4.89 -7.39 4.12
CA ALA A 22 -4.22 -8.60 3.63
C ALA A 22 -4.94 -9.88 4.07
N LEU A 23 -5.30 -9.95 5.35
CA LEU A 23 -5.84 -11.15 5.97
C LEU A 23 -7.33 -11.35 5.69
N ALA A 24 -8.11 -10.28 5.77
CA ALA A 24 -9.56 -10.37 5.85
C ALA A 24 -10.31 -9.43 4.89
N GLY A 25 -9.62 -8.50 4.24
CA GLY A 25 -10.25 -7.57 3.30
C GLY A 25 -10.73 -8.27 2.03
N THR A 26 -11.78 -7.73 1.44
CA THR A 26 -12.25 -8.10 0.09
C THR A 26 -11.82 -7.04 -0.94
N PRO A 27 -11.43 -7.44 -2.16
CA PRO A 27 -11.16 -6.48 -3.21
C PRO A 27 -12.47 -5.83 -3.64
N THR A 28 -12.54 -4.50 -3.53
CA THR A 28 -13.62 -3.67 -4.10
C THR A 28 -15.03 -4.22 -3.84
N PRO A 29 -15.46 -4.37 -2.58
CA PRO A 29 -16.81 -4.88 -2.31
C PRO A 29 -17.85 -3.91 -2.84
N ASP A 30 -18.90 -4.45 -3.46
CA ASP A 30 -20.06 -3.66 -3.89
C ASP A 30 -20.78 -3.02 -2.69
N GLN A 31 -20.79 -3.72 -1.55
CA GLN A 31 -21.31 -3.24 -0.29
C GLN A 31 -20.23 -3.37 0.79
N PRO A 32 -19.72 -2.27 1.36
CA PRO A 32 -18.66 -2.34 2.35
C PRO A 32 -19.16 -3.05 3.62
N GLY A 33 -18.49 -4.15 3.97
CA GLY A 33 -18.73 -4.85 5.22
C GLY A 33 -18.07 -4.15 6.40
N THR A 34 -18.23 -4.72 7.59
CA THR A 34 -17.61 -4.22 8.82
C THR A 34 -16.09 -4.11 8.70
N ILE A 35 -15.46 -5.07 8.00
CA ILE A 35 -14.00 -5.12 7.85
C ILE A 35 -13.51 -3.95 7.00
N GLU A 36 -14.17 -3.66 5.88
CA GLU A 36 -13.79 -2.55 5.00
C GLU A 36 -14.06 -1.19 5.61
N ILE A 37 -15.12 -1.07 6.43
CA ILE A 37 -15.35 0.14 7.23
C ILE A 37 -14.20 0.35 8.22
N ILE A 38 -13.75 -0.71 8.92
CA ILE A 38 -12.62 -0.63 9.85
C ILE A 38 -11.33 -0.23 9.12
N ILE A 39 -11.04 -0.87 7.98
CA ILE A 39 -9.87 -0.54 7.15
C ILE A 39 -9.94 0.93 6.71
N GLY A 40 -11.09 1.38 6.20
CA GLY A 40 -11.29 2.75 5.76
C GLY A 40 -11.11 3.77 6.88
N ALA A 41 -11.63 3.48 8.08
CA ALA A 41 -11.45 4.31 9.27
C ALA A 41 -9.97 4.40 9.69
N LEU A 42 -9.24 3.30 9.68
CA LEU A 42 -7.81 3.28 9.99
C LEU A 42 -6.98 4.08 8.96
N LEU A 43 -7.28 3.96 7.68
CA LEU A 43 -6.64 4.74 6.63
C LEU A 43 -6.93 6.23 6.78
N LEU A 44 -8.17 6.60 7.09
CA LEU A 44 -8.54 7.98 7.36
C LEU A 44 -7.75 8.52 8.57
N LEU A 45 -7.73 7.80 9.69
CA LEU A 45 -6.95 8.17 10.88
C LEU A 45 -5.44 8.30 10.57
N SER A 46 -4.90 7.45 9.70
CA SER A 46 -3.52 7.55 9.24
C SER A 46 -3.24 8.90 8.56
N VAL A 47 -4.13 9.34 7.66
CA VAL A 47 -4.02 10.64 6.98
C VAL A 47 -4.21 11.79 7.97
N LEU A 48 -5.22 11.72 8.84
CA LEU A 48 -5.50 12.74 9.84
C LEU A 48 -4.28 12.96 10.75
N CYS A 49 -3.68 11.89 11.26
CA CYS A 49 -2.48 11.95 12.10
C CYS A 49 -1.19 12.25 11.32
N GLY A 50 -1.13 11.90 10.03
CA GLY A 50 0.01 12.16 9.13
C GLY A 50 0.13 13.61 8.69
N GLY A 51 -0.95 14.38 8.90
CA GLY A 51 -1.01 15.83 8.71
C GLY A 51 -1.80 16.22 7.48
N ILE A 52 -3.11 16.42 7.65
CA ILE A 52 -4.00 17.06 6.66
C ILE A 52 -3.42 18.40 6.18
N ALA A 53 -2.70 19.10 7.06
CA ALA A 53 -2.07 20.39 6.76
C ALA A 53 -1.19 20.36 5.50
N ARG A 54 -0.63 19.20 5.11
CA ARG A 54 0.16 19.06 3.88
C ARG A 54 -0.64 19.08 2.59
N ILE A 55 -1.94 18.78 2.66
CA ILE A 55 -2.86 18.92 1.52
C ILE A 55 -3.03 20.40 1.15
N ALA A 56 -3.04 21.26 2.19
CA ALA A 56 -3.14 22.70 2.03
C ALA A 56 -1.79 23.37 1.72
N ASP A 57 -0.67 22.66 1.92
CA ASP A 57 0.68 23.15 1.63
C ASP A 57 0.98 23.08 0.12
N VAL A 58 0.14 23.75 -0.68
CA VAL A 58 0.37 24.08 -2.10
C VAL A 58 1.39 25.23 -2.18
N GLY A 59 2.42 25.17 -1.34
CA GLY A 59 3.46 26.19 -1.27
C GLY A 59 4.19 26.33 -2.61
N LEU A 60 4.61 27.56 -2.92
CA LEU A 60 5.35 27.91 -4.14
C LEU A 60 6.63 27.07 -4.33
N GLY A 61 7.19 26.47 -3.27
CA GLY A 61 8.41 25.66 -3.29
C GLY A 61 8.26 24.19 -3.68
N SER A 62 7.05 23.66 -3.89
CA SER A 62 6.92 22.29 -4.39
C SER A 62 7.27 22.21 -5.88
N GLY A 63 7.97 21.15 -6.28
CA GLY A 63 8.33 20.92 -7.68
C GLY A 63 7.10 20.82 -8.58
N LEU A 64 7.22 21.26 -9.85
CA LEU A 64 6.13 21.28 -10.83
C LEU A 64 5.38 19.94 -10.92
N PHE A 65 6.11 18.82 -10.82
CA PHE A 65 5.53 17.48 -10.83
C PHE A 65 4.51 17.26 -9.71
N LEU A 66 4.84 17.63 -8.46
CA LEU A 66 3.94 17.44 -7.33
C LEU A 66 2.67 18.29 -7.47
N LYS A 67 2.82 19.52 -7.98
CA LYS A 67 1.67 20.40 -8.27
C LYS A 67 0.76 19.81 -9.35
N SER A 68 1.32 19.25 -10.42
CA SER A 68 0.53 18.58 -11.46
C SER A 68 -0.24 17.38 -10.90
N VAL A 69 0.38 16.58 -10.02
CA VAL A 69 -0.28 15.44 -9.35
C VAL A 69 -1.41 15.94 -8.42
N GLN A 70 -1.18 17.00 -7.65
CA GLN A 70 -2.21 17.61 -6.80
C GLN A 70 -3.39 18.14 -7.61
N ILE A 71 -3.14 18.85 -8.72
CA ILE A 71 -4.18 19.38 -9.61
C ILE A 71 -4.95 18.22 -10.25
N PHE A 72 -4.24 17.21 -10.77
CA PHE A 72 -4.87 16.02 -11.33
C PHE A 72 -5.78 15.34 -10.31
N PHE A 73 -5.33 15.22 -9.07
CA PHE A 73 -6.12 14.64 -7.98
C PHE A 73 -7.35 15.48 -7.66
N LEU A 74 -7.22 16.80 -7.52
CA LEU A 74 -8.36 17.70 -7.28
C LEU A 74 -9.38 17.66 -8.42
N CYS A 75 -8.93 17.76 -9.67
CA CYS A 75 -9.81 17.67 -10.83
C CYS A 75 -10.46 16.29 -10.94
N GLY A 76 -9.70 15.22 -10.72
CA GLY A 76 -10.19 13.84 -10.74
C GLY A 76 -11.15 13.51 -9.60
N LEU A 77 -11.15 14.27 -8.50
CA LEU A 77 -12.15 14.17 -7.45
C LEU A 77 -13.40 15.00 -7.80
N ILE A 78 -13.21 16.28 -8.15
CA ILE A 78 -14.30 17.23 -8.32
C ILE A 78 -15.15 16.90 -9.55
N VAL A 79 -14.53 16.66 -10.71
CA VAL A 79 -15.26 16.47 -11.98
C VAL A 79 -16.16 15.23 -11.93
N PRO A 80 -15.69 14.03 -11.55
CA PRO A 80 -16.55 12.85 -11.46
C PRO A 80 -17.63 12.99 -10.40
N THR A 81 -17.35 13.64 -9.27
CA THR A 81 -18.33 13.84 -8.20
C THR A 81 -19.47 14.75 -8.64
N VAL A 82 -19.15 15.91 -9.22
CA VAL A 82 -20.16 16.84 -9.73
C VAL A 82 -20.97 16.19 -10.85
N THR A 83 -20.30 15.46 -11.75
CA THR A 83 -20.95 14.74 -12.86
C THR A 83 -21.89 13.66 -12.34
N ALA A 84 -21.46 12.87 -11.34
CA ALA A 84 -22.29 11.80 -10.78
C ALA A 84 -23.52 12.34 -10.03
N VAL A 85 -23.37 13.46 -9.31
CA VAL A 85 -24.50 14.15 -8.67
C VAL A 85 -25.45 14.72 -9.73
N TYR A 86 -24.93 15.30 -10.81
CA TYR A 86 -25.73 15.85 -11.90
C TYR A 86 -26.59 14.80 -12.60
N PHE A 87 -26.04 13.60 -12.83
CA PHE A 87 -26.77 12.47 -13.41
C PHE A 87 -27.63 11.68 -12.40
N ALA A 88 -27.76 12.16 -11.15
CA ALA A 88 -28.52 11.52 -10.09
C ALA A 88 -28.14 10.04 -9.86
N ASN A 89 -26.85 9.75 -9.92
CA ASN A 89 -26.34 8.41 -9.57
C ASN A 89 -26.61 8.09 -8.10
N ASP A 90 -26.65 6.80 -7.78
CA ASP A 90 -26.84 6.32 -6.42
C ASP A 90 -25.78 6.88 -5.46
N HIS A 91 -26.24 7.39 -4.31
CA HIS A 91 -25.37 8.05 -3.33
C HIS A 91 -24.30 7.13 -2.75
N MET A 92 -24.59 5.83 -2.59
CA MET A 92 -23.63 4.86 -2.07
C MET A 92 -22.52 4.60 -3.09
N LEU A 93 -22.85 4.54 -4.39
CA LEU A 93 -21.85 4.42 -5.45
C LEU A 93 -20.93 5.65 -5.50
N ILE A 94 -21.50 6.86 -5.40
CA ILE A 94 -20.71 8.10 -5.37
C ILE A 94 -19.76 8.09 -4.17
N LEU A 95 -20.25 7.73 -2.98
CA LEU A 95 -19.43 7.71 -1.76
C LEU A 95 -18.33 6.64 -1.81
N ARG A 96 -18.62 5.46 -2.37
CA ARG A 96 -17.63 4.40 -2.61
C ARG A 96 -16.51 4.90 -3.53
N ASP A 97 -16.87 5.53 -4.64
CA ASP A 97 -15.89 5.99 -5.63
C ASP A 97 -15.07 7.17 -5.09
N LEU A 98 -15.70 8.08 -4.34
CA LEU A 98 -15.02 9.14 -3.58
C LEU A 98 -14.01 8.58 -2.58
N ALA A 99 -14.39 7.55 -1.81
CA ALA A 99 -13.50 6.91 -0.85
C ALA A 99 -12.32 6.21 -1.55
N ALA A 100 -12.60 5.46 -2.62
CA ALA A 100 -11.56 4.82 -3.43
C ALA A 100 -10.58 5.85 -4.01
N PHE A 101 -11.10 6.97 -4.52
CA PHE A 101 -10.27 8.06 -5.03
C PHE A 101 -9.43 8.70 -3.92
N CYS A 102 -10.02 8.97 -2.74
CA CYS A 102 -9.28 9.44 -1.56
C CYS A 102 -8.13 8.50 -1.19
N PHE A 103 -8.35 7.18 -1.23
CA PHE A 103 -7.31 6.20 -0.96
C PHE A 103 -6.21 6.14 -2.03
N LEU A 104 -6.55 6.41 -3.30
CA LEU A 104 -5.56 6.58 -4.36
C LEU A 104 -4.61 7.76 -4.08
N GLY A 105 -5.07 8.76 -3.31
CA GLY A 105 -4.26 9.90 -2.85
C GLY A 105 -3.37 9.62 -1.64
N LEU A 106 -3.46 8.45 -1.00
CA LEU A 106 -2.66 8.12 0.19
C LEU A 106 -1.15 8.32 0.01
N PRO A 107 -0.51 7.93 -1.11
CA PRO A 107 0.91 8.17 -1.31
C PRO A 107 1.25 9.66 -1.28
N LEU A 108 0.39 10.50 -1.84
CA LEU A 108 0.57 11.95 -1.84
C LEU A 108 0.46 12.52 -0.43
N PHE A 109 -0.51 12.06 0.36
CA PHE A 109 -0.73 12.52 1.74
C PHE A 109 0.35 12.05 2.70
N LEU A 110 0.88 10.85 2.49
CA LEU A 110 1.86 10.24 3.39
C LEU A 110 3.32 10.39 2.92
N ALA A 111 3.58 10.90 1.71
CA ALA A 111 4.93 11.02 1.15
C ALA A 111 5.93 11.70 2.10
N GLY A 112 5.56 12.84 2.67
CA GLY A 112 6.43 13.57 3.59
C GLY A 112 6.59 12.90 4.96
N THR A 113 5.74 11.92 5.30
CA THR A 113 5.82 11.15 6.55
C THR A 113 6.91 10.08 6.44
N PHE A 114 7.16 9.59 5.22
CA PHE A 114 8.17 8.56 4.92
C PHE A 114 9.49 9.10 4.37
N SER A 115 9.57 10.35 3.89
CA SER A 115 10.73 10.83 3.11
C SER A 115 12.10 10.71 3.81
N ASN A 116 12.14 10.73 5.14
CA ASN A 116 13.38 10.67 5.93
C ASN A 116 13.38 9.50 6.94
N ARG A 117 12.52 8.49 6.72
CA ARG A 117 12.19 7.44 7.69
C ARG A 117 12.43 6.05 7.10
N VAL A 118 13.72 5.71 6.88
CA VAL A 118 14.15 4.47 6.21
C VAL A 118 13.56 3.22 6.87
N ARG A 119 13.51 3.18 8.21
CA ARG A 119 12.98 2.03 8.95
C ARG A 119 11.49 1.81 8.66
N GLU A 120 10.70 2.87 8.72
CA GLU A 120 9.26 2.85 8.48
C GLU A 120 8.94 2.51 7.02
N SER A 121 9.73 3.03 6.07
CA SER A 121 9.64 2.65 4.65
C SER A 121 9.93 1.16 4.44
N ASN A 122 10.93 0.60 5.11
CA ASN A 122 11.24 -0.83 5.03
C ASN A 122 10.11 -1.69 5.63
N ILE A 123 9.51 -1.25 6.74
CA ILE A 123 8.34 -1.92 7.32
C ILE A 123 7.17 -1.90 6.32
N LEU A 124 6.90 -0.74 5.70
CA LEU A 124 5.84 -0.61 4.70
C LEU A 124 6.06 -1.54 3.51
N ILE A 125 7.28 -1.60 2.96
CA ILE A 125 7.62 -2.52 1.88
C ILE A 125 7.38 -3.97 2.31
N GLY A 126 7.84 -4.35 3.50
CA GLY A 126 7.61 -5.69 4.06
C GLY A 126 6.13 -6.02 4.20
N LEU A 127 5.30 -5.06 4.62
CA LEU A 127 3.86 -5.23 4.71
C LEU A 127 3.18 -5.34 3.34
N CYS A 128 3.64 -4.60 2.33
CA CYS A 128 3.16 -4.75 0.95
C CYS A 128 3.49 -6.15 0.40
N VAL A 129 4.70 -6.65 0.65
CA VAL A 129 5.09 -8.02 0.28
C VAL A 129 4.23 -9.05 1.01
N PHE A 130 4.04 -8.89 2.32
CA PHE A 130 3.18 -9.74 3.12
C PHE A 130 1.73 -9.77 2.62
N ALA A 131 1.18 -8.61 2.27
CA ALA A 131 -0.16 -8.50 1.71
C ALA A 131 -0.28 -9.21 0.35
N GLY A 132 0.71 -9.05 -0.53
CA GLY A 132 0.73 -9.73 -1.83
C GLY A 132 0.82 -11.25 -1.69
N LEU A 133 1.66 -11.75 -0.78
CA LEU A 133 1.73 -13.17 -0.46
C LEU A 133 0.42 -13.70 0.12
N SER A 134 -0.20 -12.94 1.02
CA SER A 134 -1.50 -13.29 1.61
C SER A 134 -2.58 -13.41 0.55
N PHE A 135 -2.59 -12.53 -0.46
CA PHE A 135 -3.48 -12.61 -1.60
C PHE A 135 -3.22 -13.85 -2.47
N CYS A 136 -1.95 -14.14 -2.79
CA CYS A 136 -1.61 -15.37 -3.50
C CYS A 136 -2.06 -16.63 -2.76
N ILE A 137 -1.85 -16.70 -1.44
CA ILE A 137 -2.29 -17.83 -0.61
C ILE A 137 -3.81 -17.94 -0.65
N ARG A 138 -4.53 -16.83 -0.40
CA ARG A 138 -5.99 -16.80 -0.42
C ARG A 138 -6.58 -17.20 -1.78
N THR A 139 -5.92 -16.86 -2.89
CA THR A 139 -6.32 -17.33 -4.22
C THR A 139 -6.10 -18.84 -4.41
N LEU A 140 -5.08 -19.43 -3.77
CA LEU A 140 -4.81 -20.88 -3.84
C LEU A 140 -5.70 -21.71 -2.90
N MET A 141 -6.21 -21.14 -1.81
CA MET A 141 -7.01 -21.86 -0.81
C MET A 141 -8.22 -22.64 -1.41
N PRO A 142 -9.03 -22.07 -2.33
CA PRO A 142 -10.11 -22.80 -2.98
C PRO A 142 -9.64 -24.00 -3.82
N VAL A 143 -8.44 -23.95 -4.40
CA VAL A 143 -7.86 -25.07 -5.17
C VAL A 143 -7.65 -26.30 -4.29
N PHE A 144 -7.36 -26.08 -3.00
CA PHE A 144 -7.18 -27.14 -2.00
C PHE A 144 -8.45 -27.47 -1.21
N ASN A 145 -9.63 -26.97 -1.63
CA ASN A 145 -10.90 -27.07 -0.89
C ASN A 145 -10.83 -26.52 0.55
N VAL A 146 -9.92 -25.57 0.81
CA VAL A 146 -9.83 -24.88 2.09
C VAL A 146 -10.58 -23.56 1.96
N TRP A 147 -11.67 -23.38 2.71
CA TRP A 147 -12.38 -22.09 2.88
C TRP A 147 -12.91 -21.46 1.56
N ALA A 148 -14.20 -21.70 1.29
CA ALA A 148 -15.08 -20.91 0.42
C ALA A 148 -14.91 -21.04 -1.13
N PRO A 149 -15.95 -20.69 -1.93
CA PRO A 149 -16.07 -21.04 -3.35
C PRO A 149 -15.14 -20.22 -4.26
N ALA A 150 -14.60 -20.88 -5.30
CA ALA A 150 -13.49 -20.42 -6.13
C ALA A 150 -13.73 -19.19 -7.03
N GLY A 151 -14.94 -18.62 -7.07
CA GLY A 151 -15.35 -17.66 -8.10
C GLY A 151 -14.75 -16.25 -7.98
N GLU A 152 -14.63 -15.72 -6.76
CA GLU A 152 -14.31 -14.29 -6.56
C GLU A 152 -12.81 -14.00 -6.32
N LEU A 153 -12.04 -15.02 -5.92
CA LEU A 153 -10.67 -14.84 -5.43
C LEU A 153 -9.60 -14.87 -6.54
N LEU A 154 -9.95 -15.26 -7.75
CA LEU A 154 -9.03 -15.27 -8.90
C LEU A 154 -8.60 -13.86 -9.33
N TYR A 155 -9.40 -12.84 -9.03
CA TYR A 155 -9.02 -11.45 -9.37
C TYR A 155 -7.92 -10.91 -8.44
N LEU A 156 -7.77 -11.45 -7.23
CA LEU A 156 -6.72 -11.00 -6.30
C LEU A 156 -5.30 -11.33 -6.79
N SER A 157 -5.11 -12.44 -7.49
CA SER A 157 -3.79 -12.83 -8.02
C SER A 157 -3.32 -11.92 -9.15
N ASN A 158 -4.25 -11.27 -9.85
CA ASN A 158 -3.95 -10.24 -10.86
C ASN A 158 -3.73 -8.85 -10.26
N SER A 159 -3.74 -8.71 -8.92
CA SER A 159 -3.46 -7.42 -8.30
C SER A 159 -2.00 -7.01 -8.55
N PRO A 160 -1.73 -5.72 -8.87
CA PRO A 160 -0.36 -5.21 -8.99
C PRO A 160 0.50 -5.46 -7.75
N LEU A 161 -0.15 -5.61 -6.59
CA LEU A 161 0.49 -5.84 -5.30
C LEU A 161 1.05 -7.26 -5.17
N ALA A 162 0.37 -8.28 -5.73
CA ALA A 162 0.90 -9.64 -5.82
C ALA A 162 2.13 -9.70 -6.75
N MET A 163 2.05 -9.04 -7.91
CA MET A 163 3.19 -8.93 -8.84
C MET A 163 4.37 -8.20 -8.19
N PHE A 164 4.13 -7.09 -7.49
CA PHE A 164 5.15 -6.36 -6.75
C PHE A 164 5.82 -7.24 -5.69
N ALA A 165 5.04 -8.01 -4.93
CA ALA A 165 5.57 -8.94 -3.94
C ALA A 165 6.49 -9.99 -4.59
N GLY A 166 6.09 -10.55 -5.74
CA GLY A 166 6.91 -11.47 -6.52
C GLY A 166 8.24 -10.87 -6.95
N ILE A 167 8.21 -9.68 -7.57
CA ILE A 167 9.43 -8.97 -8.00
C ILE A 167 10.33 -8.66 -6.80
N ALA A 168 9.76 -8.17 -5.70
CA ALA A 168 10.52 -7.84 -4.49
C ALA A 168 11.23 -9.07 -3.90
N LEU A 169 10.57 -10.23 -3.85
CA LEU A 169 11.18 -11.48 -3.39
C LEU A 169 12.26 -11.99 -4.34
N VAL A 170 12.05 -11.89 -5.66
CA VAL A 170 13.07 -12.25 -6.66
C VAL A 170 14.29 -11.36 -6.51
N CYS A 171 14.12 -10.04 -6.39
CA CYS A 171 15.23 -9.10 -6.18
C CYS A 171 15.95 -9.37 -4.86
N ALA A 172 15.22 -9.63 -3.77
CA ALA A 172 15.81 -9.97 -2.48
C ALA A 172 16.62 -11.28 -2.55
N GLY A 173 16.05 -12.33 -3.14
CA GLY A 173 16.74 -13.61 -3.35
C GLY A 173 17.97 -13.47 -4.25
N TRP A 174 17.87 -12.70 -5.33
CA TRP A 174 18.99 -12.42 -6.23
C TRP A 174 20.13 -11.68 -5.54
N SER A 175 19.81 -10.66 -4.72
CA SER A 175 20.81 -9.91 -3.96
C SER A 175 21.55 -10.80 -2.95
N GLN A 176 20.84 -11.72 -2.28
CA GLN A 176 21.44 -12.68 -1.36
C GLN A 176 22.32 -13.71 -2.09
N LEU A 177 21.89 -14.19 -3.26
CA LEU A 177 22.68 -15.10 -4.09
C LEU A 177 23.98 -14.45 -4.57
N LEU A 178 23.95 -13.18 -4.99
CA LEU A 178 25.14 -12.44 -5.37
C LEU A 178 26.10 -12.24 -4.19
N LEU A 179 25.58 -11.92 -3.00
CA LEU A 179 26.39 -11.80 -1.79
C LEU A 179 27.03 -13.13 -1.37
N LEU A 180 26.28 -14.23 -1.46
CA LEU A 180 26.81 -15.58 -1.21
C LEU A 180 27.89 -15.96 -2.22
N ARG A 181 27.71 -15.61 -3.51
CA ARG A 181 28.70 -15.85 -4.56
C ARG A 181 29.99 -15.08 -4.31
N ILE A 182 29.91 -13.79 -3.96
CA ILE A 182 31.08 -12.98 -3.62
C ILE A 182 31.77 -13.53 -2.38
N ARG A 183 31.02 -13.89 -1.34
CA ARG A 183 31.57 -14.48 -0.11
C ARG A 183 32.31 -15.80 -0.38
N ASN A 184 31.73 -16.67 -1.22
CA ASN A 184 32.35 -17.94 -1.58
C ASN A 184 33.61 -17.75 -2.45
N VAL A 185 33.62 -16.76 -3.34
CA VAL A 185 34.82 -16.38 -4.11
C VAL A 185 35.90 -15.81 -3.19
N PHE A 186 35.53 -15.01 -2.19
CA PHE A 186 36.47 -14.45 -1.21
C PHE A 186 37.08 -15.53 -0.31
N ILE A 187 36.26 -16.50 0.14
CA ILE A 187 36.72 -17.66 0.91
C ILE A 187 37.64 -18.54 0.06
N ALA A 188 37.28 -18.81 -1.21
CA ALA A 188 38.14 -19.55 -2.12
C ALA A 188 39.48 -18.83 -2.37
N ALA A 189 39.46 -17.52 -2.60
CA ALA A 189 40.67 -16.72 -2.75
C ALA A 189 41.55 -16.73 -1.50
N LEU A 190 40.96 -16.73 -0.30
CA LEU A 190 41.70 -16.88 0.96
C LEU A 190 42.28 -18.29 1.16
N CYS A 191 41.64 -19.34 0.65
CA CYS A 191 42.14 -20.72 0.72
C CYS A 191 43.22 -21.06 -0.32
N PHE A 192 43.27 -20.35 -1.45
CA PHE A 192 44.29 -20.56 -2.50
C PHE A 192 45.42 -19.51 -2.47
N GLY A 193 45.30 -18.48 -1.63
CA GLY A 193 46.27 -17.39 -1.50
C GLY A 193 47.21 -17.47 -0.30
N GLY A 194 47.25 -18.60 0.41
CA GLY A 194 48.20 -18.90 1.48
C GLY A 194 48.87 -20.26 1.26
#